data_AF-A0A6I5NQ01-F1
#
_entry.id   AF-A0A6I5NQ01-F1
#
_cell.length_a   1.000
_cell.length_b   1.000
_cell.length_c   1.000
_cell.angle_alpha   90.00
_cell.angle_beta   90.00
_cell.angle_gamma   90.00
#
_symmetry.space_group_name_H-M   'P 1'
#
loop_
_entity.id
_entity.type
_entity.pdbx_description
1 polymer ?
#
loop_
_entity_poly.entity_id
_entity_poly.type
_entity_poly.pdbx_seq_one_letter_code
_entity_poly.pdbx_strand_id
1 'polypeptide(L)'
;MWIPEADAPTYRFRPSGALEFRDRRGRYQLVYGCTVDGYFDFWGTEGDPGYYDQARELFFGQDKETVDQLYVNCDEFRHLCDRCLELSGIDLDWIAPKMIAWLLFAHQVGDTAIEAALVLLNRPTERKYPPLPGGTALDSHTKLMAAIVGAAGGDMAKAVELAKKVSAKQFFEVSEEINWQRADTKAKGKAWVNQRLEEMRNQGQTTVLAPAEIAALRSKGKGG
;
A
#
# COMPACT_ATOMS: atom_id res chain seq x y z
N MET A 1 4.64 -15.88 10.23
CA MET A 1 5.99 -16.46 10.47
C MET A 1 6.87 -15.32 10.96
N TRP A 2 7.70 -15.52 11.99
CA TRP A 2 8.68 -14.52 12.42
C TRP A 2 9.82 -14.50 11.41
N ILE A 3 10.27 -13.32 10.98
CA ILE A 3 11.45 -13.20 10.11
C ILE A 3 12.67 -12.98 11.01
N PRO A 4 13.59 -13.96 11.10
CA PRO A 4 14.78 -13.82 11.92
C PRO A 4 15.83 -12.98 11.18
N GLU A 5 16.43 -12.01 11.88
CA GLU A 5 17.74 -11.48 11.53
C GLU A 5 18.74 -11.96 12.59
N ALA A 6 19.98 -12.23 12.17
CA ALA A 6 21.03 -12.78 13.03
C ALA A 6 21.29 -11.93 14.30
N ASP A 7 20.98 -10.62 14.26
CA ASP A 7 21.20 -9.67 15.36
C ASP A 7 20.11 -8.58 15.50
N ALA A 8 18.88 -8.80 14.99
CA ALA A 8 17.86 -7.73 14.87
C ALA A 8 16.43 -8.09 15.32
N PRO A 9 15.61 -7.06 15.63
CA PRO A 9 14.29 -7.25 16.21
C PRO A 9 13.38 -7.97 15.25
N THR A 10 12.81 -9.05 15.74
CA THR A 10 11.86 -9.89 15.02
C THR A 10 10.59 -9.08 14.75
N TYR A 11 10.12 -9.10 13.51
CA TYR A 11 8.78 -8.60 13.15
C TYR A 11 7.94 -9.70 12.51
N ARG A 12 6.63 -9.51 12.51
CA ARG A 12 5.67 -10.35 11.78
C ARG A 12 4.44 -9.56 11.36
N PHE A 13 3.85 -9.97 10.25
CA PHE A 13 2.49 -9.55 9.91
C PHE A 13 1.47 -10.44 10.61
N ARG A 14 0.49 -9.81 11.25
CA ARG A 14 -0.65 -10.46 11.90
C ARG A 14 -1.73 -10.78 10.84
N PRO A 15 -2.63 -11.75 11.09
CA PRO A 15 -3.78 -11.99 10.19
C PRO A 15 -4.67 -10.77 9.97
N SER A 16 -4.67 -9.82 10.91
CA SER A 16 -5.35 -8.53 10.79
C SER A 16 -4.71 -7.56 9.78
N GLY A 17 -3.60 -7.95 9.14
CA GLY A 17 -2.81 -7.10 8.26
C GLY A 17 -1.84 -6.15 8.97
N ALA A 18 -1.86 -6.12 10.32
CA ALA A 18 -0.98 -5.26 11.11
C ALA A 18 0.45 -5.79 11.18
N LEU A 19 1.42 -4.88 11.22
CA LEU A 19 2.81 -5.17 11.51
C LEU A 19 3.02 -5.17 13.04
N GLU A 20 3.53 -6.27 13.57
CA GLU A 20 3.96 -6.39 14.96
C GLU A 20 5.48 -6.52 15.02
N PHE A 21 6.14 -5.70 15.84
CA PHE A 21 7.59 -5.72 16.02
C PHE A 21 7.97 -5.36 17.46
N ARG A 22 9.24 -5.60 17.84
CA ARG A 22 9.77 -5.18 19.15
C ARG A 22 10.45 -3.81 19.03
N ASP A 23 10.09 -2.88 19.90
CA ASP A 23 10.75 -1.58 20.02
C ASP A 23 12.18 -1.70 20.58
N ARG A 24 12.91 -0.58 20.59
CA ARG A 24 14.27 -0.49 21.16
C ARG A 24 14.36 -0.86 22.65
N ARG A 25 13.25 -0.92 23.36
CA ARG A 25 13.14 -1.33 24.77
C ARG A 25 12.63 -2.77 24.93
N GLY A 26 12.44 -3.50 23.83
CA GLY A 26 11.98 -4.89 23.80
C GLY A 26 10.46 -5.08 23.95
N ARG A 27 9.66 -4.01 23.96
CA ARG A 27 8.19 -4.06 24.04
C ARG A 27 7.59 -4.29 22.66
N TYR A 28 6.51 -5.06 22.60
CA TYR A 28 5.81 -5.28 21.33
C TYR A 28 4.96 -4.06 20.97
N GLN A 29 5.12 -3.62 19.72
CA GLN A 29 4.34 -2.55 19.09
C GLN A 29 3.54 -3.14 17.94
N LEU A 30 2.37 -2.54 17.69
CA LEU A 30 1.45 -2.95 16.64
C LEU A 30 1.08 -1.72 15.80
N VAL A 31 1.31 -1.78 14.50
CA VAL A 31 1.01 -0.69 13.57
C VAL A 31 0.26 -1.19 12.34
N TYR A 32 -0.62 -0.35 11.78
CA TYR A 32 -1.53 -0.70 10.68
C TYR A 32 -1.18 0.00 9.36
N GLY A 33 -0.03 0.69 9.32
CA GLY A 33 0.43 1.46 8.18
C GLY A 33 -0.12 2.88 8.18
N CYS A 34 0.00 3.52 7.02
CA CYS A 34 -0.40 4.90 6.83
C CYS A 34 -1.90 5.07 7.01
N THR A 35 -2.26 6.20 7.61
CA THR A 35 -3.61 6.73 7.49
C THR A 35 -3.91 7.09 6.03
N VAL A 36 -5.19 7.26 5.70
CA VAL A 36 -5.60 7.63 4.34
C VAL A 36 -4.95 8.95 3.89
N ASP A 37 -4.84 9.91 4.82
CA ASP A 37 -4.19 11.21 4.59
C ASP A 37 -2.68 11.04 4.37
N GLY A 38 -2.01 10.29 5.27
CA GLY A 38 -0.56 10.10 5.21
C GLY A 38 -0.07 9.18 4.09
N TYR A 39 -0.96 8.44 3.42
CA TYR A 39 -0.59 7.53 2.35
C TYR A 39 0.02 8.25 1.14
N PHE A 40 -0.52 9.40 0.75
CA PHE A 40 0.01 10.16 -0.39
C PHE A 40 1.30 10.90 -0.04
N ASP A 41 1.46 11.34 1.20
CA ASP A 41 2.74 11.90 1.64
C ASP A 41 3.83 10.82 1.66
N PHE A 42 3.45 9.57 2.01
CA PHE A 42 4.37 8.44 1.99
C PHE A 42 4.79 8.06 0.56
N TRP A 43 3.83 7.85 -0.35
CA TRP A 43 4.07 7.34 -1.71
C TRP A 43 4.21 8.39 -2.79
N GLY A 44 3.80 9.62 -2.54
CA GLY A 44 3.71 10.67 -3.55
C GLY A 44 2.47 10.56 -4.43
N THR A 45 2.41 11.49 -5.39
CA THR A 45 1.42 11.51 -6.48
C THR A 45 2.12 11.76 -7.81
N GLU A 46 1.38 11.75 -8.92
CA GLU A 46 1.96 12.02 -10.24
C GLU A 46 2.60 13.42 -10.27
N GLY A 47 3.94 13.46 -10.34
CA GLY A 47 4.73 14.70 -10.38
C GLY A 47 5.23 15.21 -9.03
N ASP A 48 4.91 14.55 -7.92
CA ASP A 48 5.39 14.92 -6.59
C ASP A 48 5.84 13.66 -5.82
N PRO A 49 7.16 13.40 -5.69
CA PRO A 49 7.68 12.20 -5.05
C PRO A 49 7.38 12.21 -3.55
N GLY A 50 6.90 11.08 -3.03
CA GLY A 50 6.65 10.93 -1.59
C GLY A 50 7.93 10.93 -0.77
N TYR A 51 7.79 11.05 0.55
CA TYR A 51 8.93 10.99 1.47
C TYR A 51 9.74 9.70 1.32
N TYR A 52 9.08 8.58 1.01
CA TYR A 52 9.75 7.30 0.81
C TYR A 52 10.64 7.30 -0.44
N ASP A 53 10.15 7.81 -1.56
CA ASP A 53 10.92 7.87 -2.81
C ASP A 53 12.08 8.85 -2.69
N GLN A 54 11.89 10.00 -2.05
CA GLN A 54 12.97 10.94 -1.75
C GLN A 54 14.05 10.31 -0.86
N ALA A 55 13.66 9.58 0.20
CA ALA A 55 14.61 8.88 1.06
C ALA A 55 15.39 7.81 0.28
N ARG A 56 14.71 7.07 -0.61
CA ARG A 56 15.36 6.08 -1.48
C ARG A 56 16.35 6.72 -2.43
N GLU A 57 15.99 7.80 -3.10
CA GLU A 57 16.88 8.50 -4.03
C GLU A 57 18.15 8.97 -3.33
N LEU A 58 18.02 9.52 -2.11
CA LEU A 58 19.18 9.89 -1.30
C LEU A 58 20.04 8.69 -0.92
N PHE A 59 19.44 7.56 -0.53
CA PHE A 59 20.20 6.37 -0.17
C PHE A 59 20.93 5.76 -1.38
N PHE A 60 20.25 5.61 -2.52
CA PHE A 60 20.87 5.08 -3.74
C PHE A 60 21.90 6.02 -4.38
N GLY A 61 21.86 7.31 -4.04
CA GLY A 61 22.89 8.27 -4.42
C GLY A 61 24.19 8.17 -3.60
N GLN A 62 24.22 7.35 -2.53
CA GLN A 62 25.36 7.23 -1.62
C GLN A 62 25.99 5.83 -1.68
N ASP A 63 26.96 5.63 -2.59
CA ASP A 63 27.57 4.33 -2.90
C ASP A 63 28.31 3.62 -1.73
N LYS A 64 28.56 4.31 -0.60
CA LYS A 64 29.46 3.80 0.46
C LYS A 64 28.89 3.81 1.88
N GLU A 65 27.74 4.43 2.10
CA GLU A 65 27.14 4.53 3.44
C GLU A 65 26.08 3.46 3.63
N THR A 66 26.06 2.85 4.81
CA THR A 66 24.96 1.98 5.21
C THR A 66 23.74 2.82 5.61
N VAL A 67 22.53 2.24 5.58
CA VAL A 67 21.29 2.95 5.95
C VAL A 67 21.39 3.55 7.36
N ASP A 68 21.98 2.84 8.31
CA ASP A 68 22.15 3.29 9.69
C ASP A 68 23.18 4.44 9.81
N GLN A 69 24.26 4.41 9.03
CA GLN A 69 25.22 5.51 8.96
C GLN A 69 24.58 6.77 8.40
N LEU A 70 23.86 6.63 7.28
CA LEU A 70 23.18 7.76 6.65
C LEU A 70 22.09 8.34 7.56
N TYR A 71 21.33 7.50 8.27
CA TYR A 71 20.32 7.94 9.23
C TYR A 71 20.92 8.70 10.43
N VAL A 72 22.13 8.37 10.87
CA VAL A 72 22.82 9.09 11.95
C VAL A 72 23.44 10.39 11.44
N ASN A 73 24.05 10.38 10.26
CA ASN A 73 24.94 11.45 9.79
C ASN A 73 24.27 12.45 8.83
N CYS A 74 23.16 12.10 8.19
CA CYS A 74 22.47 12.96 7.21
C CYS A 74 21.10 13.38 7.75
N ASP A 75 20.99 14.65 8.15
CA ASP A 75 19.76 15.22 8.74
C ASP A 75 18.56 15.14 7.80
N GLU A 76 18.78 15.35 6.50
CA GLU A 76 17.73 15.29 5.48
C GLU A 76 17.20 13.85 5.33
N PHE A 77 18.10 12.88 5.19
CA PHE A 77 17.71 11.47 5.09
C PHE A 77 17.00 10.99 6.37
N ARG A 78 17.50 11.39 7.55
CA ARG A 78 16.85 11.11 8.82
C ARG A 78 15.44 11.69 8.86
N HIS A 79 15.27 12.96 8.48
CA HIS A 79 13.97 13.61 8.43
C HIS A 79 12.99 12.85 7.54
N LEU A 80 13.38 12.48 6.32
CA LEU A 80 12.52 11.75 5.39
C LEU A 80 12.12 10.37 5.94
N CYS A 81 13.06 9.65 6.55
CA CYS A 81 12.76 8.39 7.22
C CYS A 81 11.80 8.57 8.40
N ASP A 82 12.02 9.57 9.24
CA ASP A 82 11.18 9.87 10.39
C ASP A 82 9.74 10.21 9.95
N ARG A 83 9.60 11.00 8.89
CA ARG A 83 8.27 11.28 8.29
C ARG A 83 7.58 9.99 7.84
N CYS A 84 8.29 9.08 7.17
CA CYS A 84 7.70 7.78 6.77
C CYS A 84 7.23 6.94 7.96
N LEU A 85 7.98 6.95 9.07
CA LEU A 85 7.62 6.26 10.31
C LEU A 85 6.38 6.89 10.96
N GLU A 86 6.38 8.20 11.13
CA GLU A 86 5.29 8.95 11.75
C GLU A 86 3.98 8.80 10.96
N LEU A 87 4.03 8.88 9.63
CA LEU A 87 2.86 8.67 8.76
C LEU A 87 2.27 7.27 8.93
N SER A 88 3.12 6.28 9.24
CA SER A 88 2.73 4.89 9.53
C SER A 88 2.30 4.65 10.98
N GLY A 89 2.20 5.71 11.79
CA GLY A 89 1.81 5.63 13.21
C GLY A 89 2.89 5.06 14.13
N ILE A 90 4.16 5.13 13.73
CA ILE A 90 5.29 4.72 14.56
C ILE A 90 5.82 5.93 15.32
N ASP A 91 5.89 5.80 16.64
CA ASP A 91 6.60 6.73 17.50
C ASP A 91 8.11 6.52 17.35
N LEU A 92 8.84 7.60 17.04
CA LEU A 92 10.30 7.58 16.83
C LEU A 92 11.05 7.09 18.08
N ASP A 93 10.45 7.26 19.27
CA ASP A 93 11.02 6.76 20.51
C ASP A 93 11.06 5.22 20.60
N TRP A 94 10.37 4.52 19.69
CA TRP A 94 10.39 3.07 19.58
C TRP A 94 11.53 2.56 18.71
N ILE A 95 12.14 3.43 17.90
CA ILE A 95 13.03 3.03 16.80
C ILE A 95 14.49 3.22 17.18
N ALA A 96 15.31 2.22 16.87
CA ALA A 96 16.77 2.33 16.87
C ALA A 96 17.26 2.52 15.42
N PRO A 97 18.40 3.21 15.18
CA PRO A 97 18.91 3.44 13.82
C PRO A 97 18.99 2.17 12.95
N LYS A 98 19.42 1.05 13.54
CA LYS A 98 19.48 -0.25 12.84
C LYS A 98 18.12 -0.79 12.35
N MET A 99 17.02 -0.32 12.92
CA MET A 99 15.67 -0.75 12.53
C MET A 99 15.19 -0.08 11.25
N ILE A 100 15.76 1.07 10.89
CA ILE A 100 15.39 1.82 9.68
C ILE A 100 15.60 0.95 8.43
N ALA A 101 16.69 0.19 8.40
CA ALA A 101 17.01 -0.72 7.31
C ALA A 101 15.86 -1.67 6.99
N TRP A 102 15.43 -2.53 7.92
CA TRP A 102 14.36 -3.50 7.62
C TRP A 102 12.95 -2.89 7.61
N LEU A 103 12.73 -1.72 8.23
CA LEU A 103 11.44 -1.03 8.20
C LEU A 103 11.17 -0.38 6.84
N LEU A 104 12.14 0.35 6.28
CA LEU A 104 11.96 1.17 5.09
C LEU A 104 12.74 0.68 3.86
N PHE A 105 13.84 -0.05 4.02
CA PHE A 105 14.68 -0.47 2.91
C PHE A 105 14.68 -1.99 2.70
N ALA A 106 14.81 -2.41 1.44
CA ALA A 106 14.96 -3.83 1.15
C ALA A 106 16.31 -4.31 1.73
N HIS A 107 16.31 -5.52 2.28
CA HIS A 107 17.50 -6.15 2.86
C HIS A 107 17.63 -7.59 2.34
N GLN A 108 18.83 -8.15 2.44
CA GLN A 108 19.08 -9.54 2.05
C GLN A 108 19.13 -10.44 3.28
N VAL A 109 18.40 -11.56 3.22
CA VAL A 109 18.50 -12.65 4.19
C VAL A 109 18.91 -13.92 3.43
N GLY A 110 20.19 -14.28 3.54
CA GLY A 110 20.79 -15.27 2.64
C GLY A 110 20.74 -14.77 1.20
N ASP A 111 20.26 -15.61 0.28
CA ASP A 111 20.12 -15.28 -1.14
C ASP A 111 18.79 -14.58 -1.49
N THR A 112 17.95 -14.29 -0.49
CA THR A 112 16.60 -13.72 -0.72
C THR A 112 16.58 -12.24 -0.40
N ALA A 113 16.20 -11.42 -1.38
CA ALA A 113 15.85 -10.03 -1.15
C ALA A 113 14.46 -9.94 -0.49
N ILE A 114 14.41 -9.38 0.72
CA ILE A 114 13.18 -9.14 1.48
C ILE A 114 12.85 -7.66 1.37
N GLU A 115 11.63 -7.37 0.92
CA GLU A 115 11.12 -6.01 0.89
C GLU A 115 10.86 -5.49 2.30
N ALA A 116 11.06 -4.19 2.51
CA ALA A 116 10.94 -3.58 3.82
C ALA A 116 9.53 -3.68 4.40
N ALA A 117 9.44 -3.81 5.72
CA ALA A 117 8.18 -4.12 6.40
C ALA A 117 7.12 -3.01 6.23
N LEU A 118 7.48 -1.73 6.32
CA LEU A 118 6.53 -0.64 6.14
C LEU A 118 6.14 -0.43 4.68
N VAL A 119 7.05 -0.71 3.76
CA VAL A 119 6.78 -0.66 2.33
C VAL A 119 5.72 -1.70 1.97
N LEU A 120 5.86 -2.93 2.47
CA LEU A 120 4.85 -3.98 2.33
C LEU A 120 3.53 -3.63 3.03
N LEU A 121 3.60 -3.02 4.22
CA LEU A 121 2.42 -2.64 4.99
C LEU A 121 1.60 -1.54 4.30
N ASN A 122 2.29 -0.58 3.69
CA ASN A 122 1.70 0.58 3.02
C ASN A 122 1.46 0.35 1.53
N ARG A 123 1.93 -0.76 0.95
CA ARG A 123 1.68 -1.06 -0.47
C ARG A 123 0.18 -1.17 -0.71
N PRO A 124 -0.34 -0.58 -1.80
CA PRO A 124 -1.75 -0.77 -2.17
C PRO A 124 -2.04 -2.26 -2.33
N THR A 125 -3.11 -2.73 -1.70
CA THR A 125 -3.51 -4.15 -1.77
C THR A 125 -3.72 -4.56 -3.22
N GLU A 126 -3.30 -5.78 -3.56
CA GLU A 126 -3.70 -6.39 -4.83
C GLU A 126 -5.22 -6.36 -4.95
N ARG A 127 -5.70 -5.82 -6.07
CA ARG A 127 -7.13 -5.67 -6.33
C ARG A 127 -7.81 -7.02 -6.30
N LYS A 128 -8.83 -7.16 -5.46
CA LYS A 128 -9.63 -8.39 -5.38
C LYS A 128 -10.61 -8.48 -6.54
N TYR A 129 -11.02 -7.33 -7.09
CA TYR A 129 -12.01 -7.25 -8.14
C TYR A 129 -11.46 -6.49 -9.36
N PRO A 130 -11.87 -6.86 -10.59
CA PRO A 130 -11.50 -6.07 -11.75
C PRO A 130 -12.09 -4.66 -11.65
N PRO A 131 -11.39 -3.65 -12.21
CA PRO A 131 -11.91 -2.28 -12.23
C PRO A 131 -13.26 -2.23 -12.95
N LEU A 132 -14.23 -1.60 -12.29
CA LEU A 132 -15.54 -1.37 -12.90
C LEU A 132 -15.42 -0.43 -14.12
N PRO A 133 -16.25 -0.60 -15.17
CA PRO A 133 -16.18 0.25 -16.35
C PRO A 133 -16.40 1.72 -15.99
N GLY A 134 -15.44 2.59 -16.37
CA GLY A 134 -15.46 4.02 -16.03
C GLY A 134 -14.91 4.35 -14.63
N GLY A 135 -14.46 3.35 -13.86
CA GLY A 135 -13.72 3.59 -12.63
C GLY A 135 -12.31 4.10 -12.92
N THR A 136 -11.99 5.29 -12.43
CA THR A 136 -10.62 5.84 -12.44
C THR A 136 -9.90 5.44 -11.16
N ALA A 137 -8.61 5.10 -11.27
CA ALA A 137 -7.76 5.01 -10.09
C ALA A 137 -7.78 6.34 -9.33
N LEU A 138 -7.81 6.28 -8.00
CA LEU A 138 -7.65 7.47 -7.17
C LEU A 138 -6.16 7.82 -7.19
N ASP A 139 -5.80 8.72 -8.09
CA ASP A 139 -4.43 9.18 -8.34
C ASP A 139 -4.04 10.39 -7.46
N SER A 140 -4.97 10.91 -6.67
CA SER A 140 -4.79 12.18 -5.96
C SER A 140 -5.58 12.25 -4.67
N HIS A 141 -5.02 12.99 -3.72
CA HIS A 141 -5.60 13.26 -2.41
C HIS A 141 -7.03 13.80 -2.51
N THR A 142 -7.30 14.71 -3.45
CA THR A 142 -8.63 15.29 -3.68
C THR A 142 -9.68 14.24 -4.04
N LYS A 143 -9.34 13.28 -4.91
CA LYS A 143 -10.28 12.22 -5.31
C LYS A 143 -10.53 11.24 -4.16
N LEU A 144 -9.52 10.96 -3.34
CA LEU A 144 -9.67 10.12 -2.16
C LEU A 144 -10.55 10.78 -1.10
N MET A 145 -10.31 12.06 -0.80
CA MET A 145 -11.18 12.82 0.11
C MET A 145 -12.62 12.89 -0.41
N ALA A 146 -12.83 13.09 -1.72
CA ALA A 146 -14.17 13.02 -2.30
C ALA A 146 -14.82 11.63 -2.13
N ALA A 147 -14.05 10.55 -2.25
CA ALA A 147 -14.52 9.19 -2.01
C ALA A 147 -14.88 8.95 -0.52
N ILE A 148 -14.06 9.42 0.41
CA ILE A 148 -14.33 9.33 1.85
C ILE A 148 -15.58 10.17 2.21
N VAL A 149 -15.73 11.37 1.64
CA VAL A 149 -16.92 12.21 1.81
C VAL A 149 -18.17 11.50 1.30
N GLY A 150 -18.09 10.89 0.12
CA GLY A 150 -19.17 10.05 -0.41
C GLY A 150 -19.52 8.89 0.52
N ALA A 151 -18.51 8.21 1.08
CA ALA A 151 -18.70 7.13 2.05
C ALA A 151 -19.28 7.63 3.39
N ALA A 152 -18.94 8.85 3.81
CA ALA A 152 -19.44 9.51 5.01
C ALA A 152 -20.82 10.18 4.81
N GLY A 153 -21.52 9.92 3.70
CA GLY A 153 -22.84 10.46 3.42
C GLY A 153 -22.84 11.97 3.11
N GLY A 154 -21.73 12.51 2.61
CA GLY A 154 -21.56 13.93 2.30
C GLY A 154 -21.05 14.78 3.47
N ASP A 155 -20.81 14.19 4.64
CA ASP A 155 -20.32 14.90 5.82
C ASP A 155 -18.78 15.03 5.79
N MET A 156 -18.30 16.22 5.40
CA MET A 156 -16.88 16.51 5.28
C MET A 156 -16.13 16.39 6.61
N ALA A 157 -16.74 16.81 7.72
CA ALA A 157 -16.09 16.75 9.03
C ALA A 157 -15.86 15.29 9.46
N LYS A 158 -16.88 14.43 9.27
CA LYS A 158 -16.73 12.98 9.51
C LYS A 158 -15.74 12.34 8.55
N ALA A 159 -15.71 12.76 7.29
CA ALA A 159 -14.78 12.23 6.31
C ALA A 159 -13.32 12.48 6.70
N VAL A 160 -13.00 13.71 7.13
CA VAL A 160 -11.66 14.06 7.62
C VAL A 160 -11.31 13.27 8.88
N GLU A 161 -12.24 13.13 9.81
CA GLU A 161 -12.01 12.33 11.02
C GLU A 161 -11.78 10.84 10.73
N LEU A 162 -12.49 10.28 9.74
CA LEU A 162 -12.28 8.91 9.28
C LEU A 162 -10.93 8.75 8.59
N ALA A 163 -10.55 9.69 7.72
CA ALA A 163 -9.28 9.65 6.99
C ALA A 163 -8.06 9.58 7.92
N LYS A 164 -8.13 10.24 9.08
CA LYS A 164 -7.07 10.27 10.09
C LYS A 164 -6.98 9.03 10.97
N LYS A 165 -8.04 8.21 11.04
CA LYS A 165 -8.15 7.08 11.98
C LYS A 165 -8.09 5.73 11.31
N VAL A 166 -8.43 5.67 10.03
CA VAL A 166 -8.51 4.43 9.27
C VAL A 166 -7.20 4.22 8.49
N SER A 167 -6.68 3.00 8.54
CA SER A 167 -5.56 2.58 7.68
C SER A 167 -5.96 2.72 6.22
N ALA A 168 -5.11 3.33 5.40
CA ALA A 168 -5.33 3.50 3.97
C ALA A 168 -5.63 2.16 3.29
N LYS A 169 -4.88 1.12 3.66
CA LYS A 169 -5.07 -0.23 3.17
C LYS A 169 -6.48 -0.75 3.42
N GLN A 170 -6.94 -0.70 4.66
CA GLN A 170 -8.28 -1.14 5.05
C GLN A 170 -9.36 -0.31 4.36
N PHE A 171 -9.16 1.00 4.25
CA PHE A 171 -10.08 1.90 3.56
C PHE A 171 -10.23 1.51 2.09
N PHE A 172 -9.13 1.27 1.38
CA PHE A 172 -9.14 0.89 -0.03
C PHE A 172 -9.80 -0.48 -0.24
N GLU A 173 -9.49 -1.47 0.59
CA GLU A 173 -10.10 -2.81 0.53
C GLU A 173 -11.63 -2.75 0.70
N VAL A 174 -12.10 -2.04 1.74
CA VAL A 174 -13.54 -1.90 2.02
C VAL A 174 -14.22 -1.08 0.94
N SER A 175 -13.58 -0.02 0.44
CA SER A 175 -14.13 0.80 -0.64
C SER A 175 -14.26 0.02 -1.95
N GLU A 176 -13.26 -0.81 -2.28
CA GLU A 176 -13.30 -1.70 -3.45
C GLU A 176 -14.47 -2.68 -3.32
N GLU A 177 -14.61 -3.33 -2.17
CA GLU A 177 -15.69 -4.28 -1.90
C GLU A 177 -17.09 -3.64 -1.97
N ILE A 178 -17.29 -2.48 -1.34
CA ILE A 178 -18.57 -1.76 -1.36
C ILE A 178 -18.94 -1.36 -2.79
N ASN A 179 -17.98 -0.79 -3.53
CA ASN A 179 -18.21 -0.38 -4.92
C ASN A 179 -18.56 -1.58 -5.79
N TRP A 180 -17.86 -2.69 -5.61
CA TRP A 180 -18.18 -3.94 -6.30
C TRP A 180 -19.58 -4.42 -5.93
N GLN A 181 -19.93 -4.52 -4.65
CA GLN A 181 -21.24 -4.99 -4.22
C GLN A 181 -22.39 -4.14 -4.80
N ARG A 182 -22.23 -2.81 -4.81
CA ARG A 182 -23.22 -1.85 -5.35
C ARG A 182 -23.34 -1.88 -6.88
N ALA A 183 -22.31 -2.32 -7.59
CA ALA A 183 -22.35 -2.38 -9.04
C ALA A 183 -23.36 -3.42 -9.55
N ASP A 184 -24.07 -3.07 -10.62
CA ASP A 184 -25.01 -3.97 -11.27
C ASP A 184 -24.29 -5.16 -11.96
N THR A 185 -25.03 -6.24 -12.22
CA THR A 185 -24.49 -7.46 -12.83
C THR A 185 -23.88 -7.21 -14.23
N LYS A 186 -24.38 -6.21 -14.97
CA LYS A 186 -23.88 -5.89 -16.31
C LYS A 186 -22.52 -5.19 -16.25
N ALA A 187 -22.32 -4.29 -15.30
CA ALA A 187 -21.07 -3.60 -15.02
C ALA A 187 -20.00 -4.60 -14.55
N LYS A 188 -20.35 -5.49 -13.62
CA LYS A 188 -19.48 -6.59 -13.17
C LYS A 188 -19.06 -7.50 -14.32
N GLY A 189 -20.01 -7.91 -15.15
CA GLY A 189 -19.74 -8.76 -16.33
C GLY A 189 -18.82 -8.09 -17.35
N LYS A 190 -18.94 -6.77 -17.55
CA LYS A 190 -18.01 -6.00 -18.40
C LYS A 190 -16.62 -5.90 -17.79
N ALA A 191 -16.51 -5.66 -16.48
CA ALA A 191 -15.24 -5.55 -15.77
C ALA A 191 -14.39 -6.82 -15.95
N TRP A 192 -14.99 -8.01 -15.75
CA TRP A 192 -14.31 -9.29 -15.94
C TRP A 192 -13.86 -9.53 -17.38
N VAL A 193 -14.68 -9.19 -18.37
CA VAL A 193 -14.31 -9.31 -19.79
C VAL A 193 -13.12 -8.41 -20.12
N ASN A 194 -13.13 -7.17 -19.61
CA ASN A 194 -12.05 -6.22 -19.84
C ASN A 194 -10.73 -6.69 -19.21
N GLN A 195 -10.76 -7.17 -17.97
CA GLN A 195 -9.57 -7.73 -17.31
C GLN A 195 -8.99 -8.89 -18.11
N ARG A 196 -9.85 -9.80 -18.61
CA ARG A 196 -9.40 -10.94 -19.41
C ARG A 196 -8.74 -10.51 -20.72
N LEU A 197 -9.32 -9.51 -21.40
CA LEU A 197 -8.73 -8.93 -22.60
C LEU A 197 -7.36 -8.29 -22.33
N GLU A 198 -7.21 -7.64 -21.18
CA GLU A 198 -5.96 -7.00 -20.77
C GLU A 198 -4.88 -8.01 -20.39
N GLU A 199 -5.25 -9.08 -19.68
CA GLU A 199 -4.37 -10.23 -19.42
C GLU A 199 -3.87 -10.88 -20.73
N MET A 200 -4.76 -11.12 -21.69
CA MET A 200 -4.41 -11.69 -22.99
C MET A 200 -3.48 -10.77 -23.78
N ARG A 201 -3.75 -9.46 -23.76
CA ARG A 201 -2.89 -8.45 -24.39
C ARG A 201 -1.49 -8.43 -23.78
N ASN A 202 -1.39 -8.46 -22.45
CA ASN A 202 -0.11 -8.46 -21.74
C ASN A 202 0.69 -9.77 -21.95
N GLN A 203 0.02 -10.86 -22.32
CA GLN A 203 0.63 -12.13 -22.69
C GLN A 203 0.98 -12.24 -24.20
N GLY A 204 0.84 -11.15 -24.95
CA GLY A 204 1.14 -11.14 -26.40
C GLY A 204 0.16 -11.92 -27.26
N GLN A 205 -1.01 -12.32 -26.72
CA GLN A 205 -2.06 -12.99 -27.47
C GLN A 205 -3.04 -11.96 -28.02
N THR A 206 -2.79 -11.52 -29.26
CA THR A 206 -3.75 -10.71 -30.02
C THR A 206 -4.78 -11.63 -30.68
N THR A 207 -5.79 -12.06 -29.92
CA THR A 207 -6.93 -12.78 -30.49
C THR A 207 -8.23 -12.07 -30.13
N VAL A 208 -9.03 -11.77 -31.16
CA VAL A 208 -10.39 -11.25 -31.01
C VAL A 208 -11.23 -12.34 -30.34
N LEU A 209 -11.66 -12.14 -29.09
CA LEU A 209 -12.55 -13.07 -28.39
C LEU A 209 -13.78 -13.37 -29.25
N ALA A 210 -14.06 -14.65 -29.46
CA ALA A 210 -15.24 -15.04 -30.22
C ALA A 210 -16.52 -14.68 -29.44
N PRO A 211 -17.62 -14.30 -30.10
CA PRO A 211 -18.88 -13.94 -29.43
C PRO A 211 -19.40 -14.99 -28.41
N ALA A 212 -19.10 -16.27 -28.63
CA ALA A 212 -19.44 -17.37 -27.74
C ALA A 212 -18.66 -17.34 -26.41
N GLU A 213 -17.40 -16.92 -26.43
CA GLU A 213 -16.55 -16.81 -25.23
C GLU A 213 -16.98 -15.62 -24.37
N ILE A 214 -17.37 -14.50 -25.01
CA ILE A 214 -17.96 -13.33 -24.35
C ILE A 214 -19.30 -13.71 -23.68
N ALA A 215 -20.10 -14.56 -24.33
CA ALA A 215 -21.36 -15.05 -23.75
C ALA A 215 -21.14 -15.98 -22.54
N ALA A 216 -20.12 -16.85 -22.57
CA ALA A 216 -19.77 -17.75 -21.46
C ALA A 216 -19.21 -17.01 -20.24
N LEU A 217 -18.47 -15.91 -20.44
CA LEU A 217 -17.99 -15.07 -19.33
C LEU A 217 -19.15 -14.31 -18.64
N ARG A 218 -20.16 -13.89 -19.40
CA ARG A 218 -21.36 -13.22 -18.86
C ARG A 218 -22.27 -14.15 -18.05
N SER A 219 -22.26 -15.45 -18.33
CA SER A 219 -23.06 -16.43 -17.57
C SER A 219 -22.39 -16.86 -16.26
N LYS A 220 -21.05 -16.90 -16.19
CA LYS A 220 -20.31 -17.17 -14.94
C LYS A 220 -20.48 -16.10 -13.86
N GLY A 221 -20.79 -14.85 -14.23
CA GLY A 221 -21.12 -13.77 -13.29
C GLY A 221 -22.54 -13.79 -12.71
N LYS A 222 -23.37 -14.80 -13.06
CA LYS A 222 -24.76 -14.93 -12.57
C LYS A 222 -24.95 -16.01 -11.50
N GLY A 223 -23.90 -16.76 -11.12
CA GLY A 223 -23.96 -17.81 -10.11
C GLY A 223 -22.94 -17.55 -9.00
N GLY A 224 -23.33 -16.74 -8.01
CA GLY A 224 -22.58 -16.42 -6.81
C GLY A 224 -23.44 -15.60 -5.87
#